data_AF-A0A522NK99-F1
#
_entry.id   AF-A0A522NK99-F1
#
_cell.length_a   1.000
_cell.length_b   1.000
_cell.length_c   1.000
_cell.angle_alpha   90.00
_cell.angle_beta   90.00
_cell.angle_gamma   90.00
#
_symmetry.space_group_name_H-M   'P 1'
#
loop_
_entity.id
_entity.type
_entity.pdbx_description
1 polymer ?
#
loop_
_entity_poly.entity_id
_entity_poly.type
_entity_poly.pdbx_seq_one_letter_code
_entity_poly.pdbx_strand_id
1 'polypeptide(L)'
;MKFATRAIHAGQGADPTTGATIVPIYATSTYTQEAVGVHKGFDYSRTVNPTRVALEQQLASLEEAAYCNAFSSGMGATNTVMNLLSAGDHVVVGEDLYGGTYRLFSKVYERYGIAFTYVDAAVAENVRAALRPNTKLIWIETPTNPLLNLVDIAAVAAVKPAGVLLCVDNTFASPYFQRPLTLGADIVAHSTTKYIGGHSDVVGGAVMTNNAE
;
A
#
# COMPACT_ATOMS: atom_id res chain seq x y z
N MET A 1 -3.96 6.93 21.11
CA MET A 1 -3.55 8.28 20.68
C MET A 1 -4.44 8.73 19.51
N LYS A 2 -4.90 9.98 19.45
CA LYS A 2 -5.81 10.45 18.36
C LYS A 2 -5.06 10.59 17.03
N PHE A 3 -5.77 10.62 15.90
CA PHE A 3 -5.18 10.71 14.55
C PHE A 3 -4.21 11.88 14.40
N ALA A 4 -4.63 13.11 14.71
CA ALA A 4 -3.79 14.30 14.55
C ALA A 4 -2.49 14.22 15.36
N THR A 5 -2.53 13.66 16.57
CA THR A 5 -1.34 13.44 17.38
C THR A 5 -0.41 12.41 16.73
N ARG A 6 -0.96 11.29 16.20
CA ARG A 6 -0.17 10.30 15.44
C ARG A 6 0.46 10.91 14.19
N ALA A 7 -0.27 11.74 13.45
CA ALA A 7 0.20 12.38 12.22
C ALA A 7 1.38 13.35 12.44
N ILE A 8 1.54 13.85 13.66
CA ILE A 8 2.63 14.77 14.04
C ILE A 8 3.78 14.05 14.76
N HIS A 9 3.55 12.93 15.43
CA HIS A 9 4.55 12.34 16.34
C HIS A 9 4.99 10.92 15.99
N ALA A 10 4.17 10.11 15.31
CA ALA A 10 4.56 8.74 14.98
C ALA A 10 5.75 8.74 14.01
N GLY A 11 6.80 7.98 14.33
CA GLY A 11 8.04 7.94 13.54
C GLY A 11 8.93 9.18 13.65
N GLN A 12 8.58 10.15 14.49
CA GLN A 12 9.27 11.45 14.63
C GLN A 12 9.80 11.69 16.06
N GLY A 13 10.36 10.66 16.67
CA GLY A 13 11.06 10.83 17.95
C GLY A 13 12.28 11.74 17.81
N ALA A 14 12.61 12.48 18.86
CA ALA A 14 13.80 13.35 18.85
C ALA A 14 15.06 12.54 18.53
N ASP A 15 15.89 13.05 17.63
CA ASP A 15 17.14 12.38 17.25
C ASP A 15 18.02 12.17 18.49
N PRO A 16 18.44 10.93 18.80
CA PRO A 16 19.15 10.65 20.05
C PRO A 16 20.57 11.23 20.10
N THR A 17 21.13 11.65 18.97
CA THR A 17 22.49 12.19 18.89
C THR A 17 22.51 13.71 19.07
N THR A 18 21.51 14.40 18.51
CA THR A 18 21.49 15.87 18.37
C THR A 18 20.32 16.53 19.10
N GLY A 19 19.29 15.76 19.45
CA GLY A 19 18.03 16.28 19.98
C GLY A 19 17.10 16.92 18.93
N ALA A 20 17.40 16.77 17.63
CA ALA A 20 16.58 17.35 16.57
C ALA A 20 15.14 16.82 16.59
N THR A 21 14.15 17.72 16.61
CA THR A 21 12.72 17.36 16.59
C THR A 21 12.26 16.85 15.24
N ILE A 22 12.78 17.41 14.15
CA ILE A 22 12.46 16.98 12.78
C ILE A 22 13.48 15.94 12.34
N VAL A 23 12.98 14.85 11.76
CA VAL A 23 13.81 13.77 11.24
C VAL A 23 14.79 14.33 10.19
N PRO A 24 16.12 14.17 10.36
CA PRO A 24 17.08 14.60 9.38
C PRO A 24 16.87 13.92 8.02
N ILE A 25 17.26 14.61 6.93
CA ILE A 25 17.29 14.01 5.60
C ILE A 25 18.61 13.24 5.45
N TYR A 26 18.55 11.91 5.51
CA TYR A 26 19.69 11.02 5.36
C TYR A 26 20.01 10.79 3.88
N ALA A 27 20.62 11.79 3.24
CA ALA A 27 21.11 11.75 1.86
C ALA A 27 22.45 11.00 1.72
N THR A 28 22.50 9.76 2.24
CA THR A 28 23.63 8.84 2.13
C THR A 28 23.20 7.56 1.45
N SER A 29 24.10 6.90 0.72
CA SER A 29 23.82 5.62 0.06
C SER A 29 24.11 4.40 0.94
N THR A 30 25.11 4.51 1.82
CA THR A 30 25.64 3.41 2.65
C THR A 30 25.97 3.90 4.05
N TYR A 31 26.13 2.96 4.98
CA TYR A 31 26.40 3.21 6.39
C TYR A 31 27.64 2.43 6.83
N THR A 32 28.49 3.08 7.65
CA THR A 32 29.66 2.42 8.22
C THR A 32 29.24 1.29 9.14
N GLN A 33 29.70 0.08 8.82
CA GLN A 33 29.54 -1.11 9.65
C GLN A 33 30.74 -1.25 10.60
N GLU A 34 30.51 -1.77 11.80
CA GLU A 34 31.59 -2.06 12.76
C GLU A 34 32.45 -3.24 12.28
N ALA A 35 31.79 -4.24 11.70
CA ALA A 35 32.38 -5.38 11.01
C ALA A 35 31.39 -5.88 9.96
N VAL A 36 31.79 -6.85 9.13
CA VAL A 36 30.90 -7.47 8.13
C VAL A 36 29.66 -8.05 8.83
N GLY A 37 28.48 -7.54 8.49
CA GLY A 37 27.21 -7.98 9.07
C GLY A 37 26.92 -7.43 10.47
N VAL A 38 27.75 -6.51 10.99
CA VAL A 38 27.56 -5.86 12.29
C VAL A 38 27.28 -4.37 12.07
N HIS A 39 26.00 -4.02 12.02
CA HIS A 39 25.52 -2.67 11.73
C HIS A 39 24.45 -2.21 12.72
N LYS A 40 24.23 -0.89 12.81
CA LYS A 40 23.26 -0.27 13.74
C LYS A 40 21.82 -0.28 13.19
N GLY A 41 21.45 -1.35 12.47
CA GLY A 41 20.16 -1.46 11.78
C GLY A 41 20.09 -0.83 10.38
N PHE A 42 21.14 -0.16 9.91
CA PHE A 42 21.23 0.38 8.55
C PHE A 42 22.54 -0.04 7.89
N ASP A 43 22.46 -0.51 6.65
CA ASP A 43 23.60 -0.96 5.85
C ASP A 43 23.63 -0.28 4.46
N TYR A 44 22.49 -0.25 3.77
CA TYR A 44 22.35 0.29 2.43
C TYR A 44 20.98 0.92 2.20
N SER A 45 20.94 2.17 1.72
CA SER A 45 19.72 3.00 1.69
C SER A 45 18.58 2.47 0.83
N ARG A 46 18.85 1.58 -0.14
CA ARG A 46 17.77 0.90 -0.87
C ARG A 46 17.01 -0.05 0.06
N THR A 47 17.72 -0.83 0.87
CA THR A 47 17.15 -1.77 1.85
C THR A 47 16.43 -1.02 2.96
N VAL A 48 17.12 -0.07 3.59
CA VAL A 48 16.59 0.67 4.73
C VAL A 48 17.29 2.04 4.86
N ASN A 49 16.53 3.09 5.13
CA ASN A 49 17.04 4.46 5.27
C ASN A 49 16.26 5.18 6.40
N PRO A 50 16.91 5.88 7.35
CA PRO A 50 16.22 6.42 8.52
C PRO A 50 15.08 7.40 8.18
N THR A 51 15.26 8.25 7.16
CA THR A 51 14.22 9.18 6.72
C THR A 51 13.01 8.43 6.16
N ARG A 52 13.25 7.35 5.39
CA ARG A 52 12.17 6.51 4.86
C ARG A 52 11.48 5.69 5.96
N VAL A 53 12.24 5.14 6.91
CA VAL A 53 11.70 4.39 8.05
C VAL A 53 10.76 5.26 8.87
N ALA A 54 11.11 6.53 9.12
CA ALA A 54 10.24 7.46 9.81
C ALA A 54 8.91 7.67 9.06
N LEU A 55 8.95 7.86 7.74
CA LEU A 55 7.76 7.97 6.89
C LEU A 55 6.91 6.69 6.94
N GLU A 56 7.54 5.52 6.81
CA GLU A 56 6.87 4.23 6.86
C GLU A 56 6.18 4.01 8.22
N GLN A 57 6.86 4.30 9.34
CA GLN A 57 6.27 4.22 10.68
C GLN A 57 5.08 5.16 10.84
N GLN A 58 5.17 6.39 10.31
CA GLN A 58 4.07 7.34 10.35
C GLN A 58 2.86 6.83 9.57
N LEU A 59 3.07 6.40 8.31
CA LEU A 59 1.98 5.91 7.45
C LEU A 59 1.35 4.63 7.99
N ALA A 60 2.14 3.69 8.50
CA ALA A 60 1.64 2.50 9.19
C ALA A 60 0.75 2.89 10.38
N SER A 61 1.24 3.80 11.22
CA SER A 61 0.47 4.31 12.36
C SER A 61 -0.84 4.99 11.94
N LEU A 62 -0.90 5.72 10.82
CA LEU A 62 -2.12 6.37 10.36
C LEU A 62 -3.17 5.41 9.79
N GLU A 63 -2.73 4.36 9.08
CA GLU A 63 -3.61 3.29 8.57
C GLU A 63 -4.02 2.26 9.63
N GLU A 64 -3.48 2.35 10.85
CA GLU A 64 -3.62 1.29 11.86
C GLU A 64 -3.06 -0.06 11.37
N ALA A 65 -1.93 0.04 10.67
CA ALA A 65 -1.15 -1.07 10.16
C ALA A 65 0.06 -1.36 11.06
N ALA A 66 0.49 -2.62 11.08
CA ALA A 66 1.75 -3.02 11.71
C ALA A 66 2.96 -2.66 10.85
N TYR A 67 2.82 -2.71 9.52
CA TYR A 67 3.92 -2.53 8.57
C TYR A 67 3.53 -1.55 7.45
N CYS A 68 4.53 -0.84 6.94
CA CYS A 68 4.42 0.01 5.77
C CYS A 68 5.73 -0.02 4.97
N ASN A 69 5.63 0.00 3.65
CA ASN A 69 6.76 0.20 2.74
C ASN A 69 6.49 1.38 1.82
N ALA A 70 7.46 2.29 1.69
CA ALA A 70 7.35 3.45 0.81
C ALA A 70 8.04 3.20 -0.54
N PHE A 71 7.42 3.70 -1.62
CA PHE A 71 7.82 3.48 -3.00
C PHE A 71 7.96 4.79 -3.76
N SER A 72 8.67 4.74 -4.90
CA SER A 72 8.93 5.89 -5.77
C SER A 72 7.67 6.48 -6.44
N SER A 73 6.55 5.75 -6.46
CA SER A 73 5.26 6.21 -6.99
C SER A 73 4.14 5.28 -6.54
N GLY A 74 2.88 5.71 -6.65
CA GLY A 74 1.71 4.84 -6.49
C GLY A 74 1.78 3.62 -7.43
N MET A 75 2.25 3.80 -8.66
CA MET A 75 2.47 2.68 -9.59
C MET A 75 3.59 1.73 -9.14
N GLY A 76 4.62 2.24 -8.47
CA GLY A 76 5.67 1.41 -7.86
C GLY A 76 5.13 0.55 -6.72
N ALA A 77 4.22 1.11 -5.91
CA ALA A 77 3.48 0.39 -4.89
C ALA A 77 2.58 -0.70 -5.53
N THR A 78 1.70 -0.33 -6.47
CA THR A 78 0.83 -1.26 -7.20
C THR A 78 1.64 -2.38 -7.87
N ASN A 79 2.74 -2.05 -8.54
CA ASN A 79 3.61 -3.04 -9.17
C ASN A 79 4.22 -4.01 -8.14
N THR A 80 4.59 -3.53 -6.96
CA THR A 80 5.15 -4.40 -5.92
C THR A 80 4.11 -5.35 -5.35
N VAL A 81 2.85 -4.91 -5.19
CA VAL A 81 1.75 -5.82 -4.80
C VAL A 81 1.54 -6.89 -5.86
N MET A 82 1.61 -6.55 -7.15
CA MET A 82 1.45 -7.53 -8.23
C MET A 82 2.61 -8.54 -8.31
N ASN A 83 3.81 -8.18 -7.83
CA ASN A 83 4.95 -9.11 -7.74
C ASN A 83 4.76 -10.21 -6.68
N LEU A 84 3.70 -10.15 -5.85
CA LEU A 84 3.32 -11.25 -4.97
C LEU A 84 2.71 -12.43 -5.74
N LEU A 85 2.31 -12.21 -6.99
CA LEU A 85 1.64 -13.20 -7.82
C LEU A 85 2.63 -13.90 -8.75
N SER A 86 2.27 -15.11 -9.17
CA SER A 86 3.02 -15.93 -10.13
C SER A 86 2.21 -16.16 -11.40
N ALA A 87 2.89 -16.47 -12.50
CA ALA A 87 2.23 -16.83 -13.76
C ALA A 87 1.21 -17.97 -13.54
N GLY A 88 0.00 -17.79 -14.07
CA GLY A 88 -1.13 -18.68 -13.84
C GLY A 88 -2.07 -18.24 -12.72
N ASP A 89 -1.69 -17.26 -11.89
CA ASP A 89 -2.60 -16.66 -10.90
C ASP A 89 -3.66 -15.77 -11.55
N HIS A 90 -4.74 -15.56 -10.80
CA HIS A 90 -5.87 -14.74 -11.22
C HIS A 90 -6.19 -13.63 -10.20
N VAL A 91 -6.66 -12.49 -10.71
CA VAL A 91 -7.07 -11.33 -9.91
C VAL A 91 -8.50 -10.91 -10.28
N VAL A 92 -9.34 -10.71 -9.26
CA VAL A 92 -10.64 -10.04 -9.43
C VAL A 92 -10.44 -8.55 -9.17
N VAL A 93 -10.90 -7.69 -10.08
CA VAL A 93 -10.64 -6.25 -10.05
C VAL A 93 -11.97 -5.49 -10.11
N GLY A 94 -12.12 -4.45 -9.30
CA GLY A 94 -13.22 -3.50 -9.47
C GLY A 94 -13.12 -2.81 -10.83
N GLU A 95 -14.22 -2.76 -11.60
CA GLU A 95 -14.20 -2.31 -12.99
C GLU A 95 -13.92 -0.81 -13.16
N ASP A 96 -14.24 -0.01 -12.14
CA ASP A 96 -13.94 1.42 -12.11
C ASP A 96 -12.76 1.67 -11.18
N LEU A 97 -11.62 2.04 -11.78
CA LEU A 97 -10.34 2.22 -11.10
C LEU A 97 -9.43 3.16 -11.89
N TYR A 98 -8.37 3.63 -11.25
CA TYR A 98 -7.35 4.42 -11.91
C TYR A 98 -6.83 3.75 -13.21
N GLY A 99 -6.92 4.47 -14.33
CA GLY A 99 -6.51 3.94 -15.64
C GLY A 99 -5.04 3.51 -15.74
N GLY A 100 -4.15 4.02 -14.88
CA GLY A 100 -2.77 3.53 -14.80
C GLY A 100 -2.68 2.12 -14.22
N THR A 101 -3.54 1.77 -13.26
CA THR A 101 -3.68 0.43 -12.69
C THR A 101 -4.19 -0.55 -13.75
N TYR A 102 -5.27 -0.20 -14.46
CA TYR A 102 -5.77 -0.98 -15.60
C TYR A 102 -4.70 -1.21 -16.67
N ARG A 103 -3.93 -0.17 -17.02
CA ARG A 103 -2.85 -0.27 -18.02
C ARG A 103 -1.72 -1.18 -17.54
N LEU A 104 -1.33 -1.11 -16.27
CA LEU A 104 -0.32 -2.01 -15.71
C LEU A 104 -0.79 -3.47 -15.78
N PHE A 105 -2.03 -3.75 -15.40
CA PHE A 105 -2.60 -5.10 -15.41
C PHE A 105 -2.68 -5.64 -16.84
N SER A 106 -3.35 -4.92 -17.74
CA SER A 106 -3.63 -5.38 -19.11
C SER A 106 -2.43 -5.36 -20.05
N LYS A 107 -1.46 -4.45 -19.87
CA LYS A 107 -0.34 -4.30 -20.82
C LYS A 107 0.98 -4.89 -20.32
N VAL A 108 1.09 -5.19 -19.03
CA VAL A 108 2.30 -5.77 -18.43
C VAL A 108 2.01 -7.15 -17.84
N TYR A 109 1.11 -7.24 -16.85
CA TYR A 109 0.93 -8.50 -16.11
C TYR A 109 0.16 -9.59 -16.86
N GLU A 110 -0.75 -9.24 -17.77
CA GLU A 110 -1.34 -10.23 -18.69
C GLU A 110 -0.25 -10.95 -19.51
N ARG A 111 0.77 -10.20 -19.97
CA ARG A 111 1.91 -10.78 -20.68
C ARG A 111 2.80 -11.65 -19.79
N TYR A 112 2.77 -11.43 -18.48
CA TYR A 112 3.47 -12.24 -17.48
C TYR A 112 2.62 -13.43 -16.99
N GLY A 113 1.46 -13.67 -17.61
CA GLY A 113 0.63 -14.83 -17.33
C GLY A 113 -0.35 -14.66 -16.18
N ILE A 114 -0.59 -13.43 -15.70
CA ILE A 114 -1.65 -13.15 -14.72
C ILE A 114 -2.96 -12.90 -15.46
N ALA A 115 -4.03 -13.56 -15.02
CA ALA A 115 -5.37 -13.35 -15.57
C ALA A 115 -6.16 -12.36 -14.71
N PHE A 116 -7.05 -11.57 -15.34
CA PHE A 116 -7.89 -10.59 -14.64
C PHE A 116 -9.36 -10.80 -14.98
N THR A 117 -10.24 -10.63 -14.00
CA THR A 117 -11.70 -10.47 -14.20
C THR A 117 -12.13 -9.15 -13.59
N TYR A 118 -12.71 -8.27 -14.40
CA TYR A 118 -13.23 -6.98 -13.95
C TYR A 118 -14.72 -7.12 -13.62
N VAL A 119 -15.15 -6.58 -12.49
CA VAL A 119 -16.54 -6.63 -12.01
C VAL A 119 -16.97 -5.33 -11.37
N ASP A 120 -18.26 -5.03 -11.41
CA ASP A 120 -18.86 -4.05 -10.49
C ASP A 120 -18.74 -4.57 -9.05
N ALA A 121 -17.75 -4.03 -8.33
CA ALA A 121 -17.45 -4.42 -6.96
C ALA A 121 -18.36 -3.75 -5.92
N ALA A 122 -19.25 -2.82 -6.31
CA ALA A 122 -20.25 -2.25 -5.40
C ALA A 122 -21.22 -3.34 -4.91
N VAL A 123 -21.37 -4.42 -5.68
CA VAL A 123 -22.11 -5.63 -5.30
C VAL A 123 -21.11 -6.74 -4.99
N ALA A 124 -20.85 -7.02 -3.71
CA ALA A 124 -19.86 -8.02 -3.28
C ALA A 124 -20.10 -9.42 -3.87
N GLU A 125 -21.34 -9.79 -4.20
CA GLU A 125 -21.65 -11.07 -4.82
C GLU A 125 -21.08 -11.20 -6.25
N ASN A 126 -20.92 -10.08 -6.98
CA ASN A 126 -20.22 -10.10 -8.27
C ASN A 126 -18.74 -10.47 -8.09
N VAL A 127 -18.11 -10.00 -7.01
CA VAL A 127 -16.74 -10.40 -6.65
C VAL A 127 -16.70 -11.89 -6.36
N ARG A 128 -17.65 -12.41 -5.56
CA ARG A 128 -17.75 -13.85 -5.26
C ARG A 128 -17.88 -14.69 -6.53
N ALA A 129 -18.78 -14.31 -7.44
CA ALA A 129 -19.04 -15.03 -8.67
C ALA A 129 -17.84 -15.06 -9.63
N ALA A 130 -16.97 -14.05 -9.58
CA ALA A 130 -15.76 -13.97 -10.39
C ALA A 130 -14.55 -14.74 -9.82
N LEU A 131 -14.65 -15.28 -8.60
CA LEU A 131 -13.58 -16.08 -8.00
C LEU A 131 -13.35 -17.38 -8.79
N ARG A 132 -12.08 -17.76 -8.92
CA ARG A 132 -11.61 -18.97 -9.58
C ARG A 132 -10.72 -19.75 -8.61
N PRO A 133 -10.47 -21.05 -8.83
CA PRO A 133 -9.56 -21.84 -7.97
C PRO A 133 -8.15 -21.26 -7.87
N ASN A 134 -7.70 -20.51 -8.89
CA ASN A 134 -6.41 -19.84 -8.96
C ASN A 134 -6.48 -18.33 -8.62
N THR A 135 -7.61 -17.80 -8.12
CA THR A 135 -7.64 -16.41 -7.64
C THR A 135 -6.73 -16.25 -6.44
N LYS A 136 -5.84 -15.26 -6.48
CA LYS A 136 -4.93 -14.92 -5.38
C LYS A 136 -5.11 -13.51 -4.83
N LEU A 137 -5.73 -12.61 -5.60
CA LEU A 137 -5.91 -11.23 -5.23
C LEU A 137 -7.28 -10.70 -5.66
N ILE A 138 -7.86 -9.87 -4.82
CA ILE A 138 -8.97 -8.97 -5.12
C ILE A 138 -8.42 -7.54 -5.02
N TRP A 139 -8.57 -6.74 -6.06
CA TRP A 139 -8.15 -5.34 -6.10
C TRP A 139 -9.37 -4.42 -6.24
N ILE A 140 -9.60 -3.56 -5.25
CA ILE A 140 -10.67 -2.57 -5.29
C ILE A 140 -10.14 -1.16 -5.00
N GLU A 141 -10.89 -0.16 -5.44
CA GLU A 141 -10.68 1.26 -5.16
C GLU A 141 -12.01 1.80 -4.63
N THR A 142 -12.00 2.59 -3.56
CA THR A 142 -13.23 3.20 -3.04
C THR A 142 -12.93 4.47 -2.23
N PRO A 143 -13.50 5.63 -2.58
CA PRO A 143 -14.26 5.89 -3.80
C PRO A 143 -13.43 5.66 -5.07
N THR A 144 -14.05 5.16 -6.13
CA THR A 144 -13.37 4.86 -7.40
C THR A 144 -13.01 6.13 -8.18
N ASN A 145 -12.00 6.03 -9.05
CA ASN A 145 -11.65 7.09 -9.98
C ASN A 145 -12.02 6.69 -11.42
N PRO A 146 -12.86 7.47 -12.15
CA PRO A 146 -13.30 8.83 -11.83
C PRO A 146 -14.73 8.96 -11.28
N LEU A 147 -15.54 7.90 -11.26
CA LEU A 147 -16.99 8.02 -11.02
C LEU A 147 -17.36 8.11 -9.52
N LEU A 148 -16.40 7.92 -8.62
CA LEU A 148 -16.59 7.96 -7.17
C LEU A 148 -17.62 6.94 -6.66
N ASN A 149 -17.71 5.79 -7.33
CA ASN A 149 -18.50 4.67 -6.85
C ASN A 149 -17.92 4.19 -5.51
N LEU A 150 -18.81 3.72 -4.64
CA LEU A 150 -18.43 3.20 -3.33
C LEU A 150 -18.46 1.68 -3.34
N VAL A 151 -17.45 1.08 -2.72
CA VAL A 151 -17.37 -0.37 -2.48
C VAL A 151 -17.40 -0.62 -0.98
N ASP A 152 -18.30 -1.49 -0.53
CA ASP A 152 -18.30 -1.94 0.86
C ASP A 152 -17.15 -2.94 1.08
N ILE A 153 -16.04 -2.43 1.63
CA ILE A 153 -14.83 -3.21 1.90
C ILE A 153 -15.12 -4.41 2.80
N ALA A 154 -15.98 -4.25 3.82
CA ALA A 154 -16.29 -5.32 4.76
C ALA A 154 -17.14 -6.41 4.08
N ALA A 155 -18.08 -6.02 3.21
CA ALA A 155 -18.84 -6.98 2.42
C ALA A 155 -17.95 -7.77 1.45
N VAL A 156 -17.01 -7.10 0.76
CA VAL A 156 -16.03 -7.77 -0.11
C VAL A 156 -15.10 -8.70 0.70
N ALA A 157 -14.64 -8.26 1.87
CA ALA A 157 -13.84 -9.09 2.76
C ALA A 157 -14.61 -10.34 3.23
N ALA A 158 -15.92 -10.23 3.47
CA ALA A 158 -16.76 -11.35 3.91
C ALA A 158 -16.99 -12.42 2.84
N VAL A 159 -16.89 -12.08 1.54
CA VAL A 159 -17.02 -13.05 0.45
C VAL A 159 -15.68 -13.65 -0.01
N LYS A 160 -14.57 -13.06 0.43
CA LYS A 160 -13.20 -13.47 0.12
C LYS A 160 -12.86 -14.83 0.76
N PRO A 161 -12.38 -15.83 -0.01
CA PRO A 161 -11.89 -17.09 0.56
C PRO A 161 -10.61 -16.91 1.37
N ALA A 162 -10.34 -17.85 2.29
CA ALA A 162 -9.05 -17.92 2.96
C ALA A 162 -7.91 -18.08 1.93
N GLY A 163 -6.79 -17.39 2.14
CA GLY A 163 -5.63 -17.43 1.24
C GLY A 163 -5.74 -16.55 -0.03
N VAL A 164 -6.84 -15.84 -0.22
CA VAL A 164 -6.96 -14.75 -1.20
C VAL A 164 -6.71 -13.42 -0.50
N LEU A 165 -5.88 -12.56 -1.09
CA LEU A 165 -5.59 -11.22 -0.58
C LEU A 165 -6.65 -10.22 -1.08
N LEU A 166 -7.00 -9.25 -0.25
CA LEU A 166 -7.80 -8.07 -0.59
C LEU A 166 -6.91 -6.84 -0.46
N CYS A 167 -6.62 -6.23 -1.59
CA CYS A 167 -5.92 -4.95 -1.68
C CYS A 167 -6.91 -3.83 -1.98
N VAL A 168 -6.86 -2.77 -1.16
CA VAL A 168 -7.67 -1.57 -1.34
C VAL A 168 -6.75 -0.40 -1.69
N ASP A 169 -6.94 0.20 -2.85
CA ASP A 169 -6.37 1.51 -3.14
C ASP A 169 -7.17 2.57 -2.39
N ASN A 170 -6.55 3.15 -1.35
CA ASN A 170 -7.17 4.11 -0.43
C ASN A 170 -6.73 5.55 -0.73
N THR A 171 -6.21 5.81 -1.93
CA THR A 171 -5.65 7.10 -2.33
C THR A 171 -6.63 8.26 -2.15
N PHE A 172 -7.91 8.07 -2.52
CA PHE A 172 -8.92 9.13 -2.51
C PHE A 172 -9.39 9.47 -1.10
N ALA A 173 -9.68 8.46 -0.27
CA ALA A 173 -10.22 8.69 1.07
C ALA A 173 -9.13 9.05 2.08
N SER A 174 -7.89 8.59 1.90
CA SER A 174 -6.78 8.72 2.86
C SER A 174 -7.06 8.00 4.19
N PRO A 175 -6.02 7.72 5.02
CA PRO A 175 -6.22 7.09 6.34
C PRO A 175 -7.05 7.93 7.32
N TYR A 176 -7.29 9.21 7.01
CA TYR A 176 -8.12 10.08 7.84
C TYR A 176 -9.59 9.68 7.80
N PHE A 177 -10.13 9.41 6.60
CA PHE A 177 -11.55 9.08 6.41
C PHE A 177 -11.82 7.58 6.33
N GLN A 178 -10.86 6.78 5.87
CA GLN A 178 -11.06 5.34 5.69
C GLN A 178 -9.79 4.57 6.07
N ARG A 179 -9.96 3.49 6.83
CA ARG A 179 -8.86 2.56 7.21
C ARG A 179 -9.24 1.15 6.77
N PRO A 180 -8.93 0.74 5.53
CA PRO A 180 -9.42 -0.53 4.99
C PRO A 180 -8.96 -1.76 5.78
N LEU A 181 -7.79 -1.72 6.43
CA LEU A 181 -7.31 -2.83 7.26
C LEU A 181 -8.26 -3.12 8.44
N THR A 182 -8.92 -2.09 9.00
CA THR A 182 -9.91 -2.28 10.07
C THR A 182 -11.25 -2.83 9.56
N LEU A 183 -11.42 -2.89 8.24
CA LEU A 183 -12.61 -3.37 7.54
C LEU A 183 -12.38 -4.74 6.88
N GLY A 184 -11.23 -5.38 7.10
CA GLY A 184 -10.93 -6.72 6.60
C GLY A 184 -10.09 -6.79 5.33
N ALA A 185 -9.55 -5.67 4.85
CA ALA A 185 -8.49 -5.69 3.83
C ALA A 185 -7.19 -6.26 4.41
N ASP A 186 -6.39 -6.93 3.56
CA ASP A 186 -5.05 -7.42 3.94
C ASP A 186 -3.97 -6.41 3.57
N ILE A 187 -4.20 -5.64 2.49
CA ILE A 187 -3.26 -4.69 1.92
C ILE A 187 -3.98 -3.36 1.67
N VAL A 188 -3.33 -2.26 2.01
CA VAL A 188 -3.74 -0.92 1.59
C VAL A 188 -2.65 -0.30 0.74
N ALA A 189 -3.01 0.17 -0.45
CA ALA A 189 -2.12 0.89 -1.34
C ALA A 189 -2.49 2.38 -1.38
N HIS A 190 -1.47 3.22 -1.54
CA HIS A 190 -1.64 4.66 -1.74
C HIS A 190 -0.74 5.16 -2.86
N SER A 191 -1.28 6.07 -3.67
CA SER A 191 -0.49 7.10 -4.33
C SER A 191 -0.28 8.26 -3.35
N THR A 192 0.85 8.25 -2.64
CA THR A 192 1.18 9.33 -1.69
C THR A 192 1.36 10.68 -2.40
N THR A 193 1.55 10.65 -3.72
CA THR A 193 1.49 11.82 -4.61
C THR A 193 0.23 12.69 -4.44
N LYS A 194 -0.88 12.10 -3.97
CA LYS A 194 -2.19 12.78 -3.85
C LYS A 194 -2.37 13.42 -2.48
N TYR A 195 -3.39 13.03 -1.72
CA TYR A 195 -3.73 13.73 -0.47
C TYR A 195 -2.69 13.60 0.64
N ILE A 196 -1.92 12.51 0.67
CA ILE A 196 -0.85 12.32 1.66
C ILE A 196 0.28 13.35 1.45
N GLY A 197 0.74 13.51 0.21
CA GLY A 197 1.73 14.52 -0.15
C GLY A 197 1.12 15.91 -0.12
N GLY A 198 -0.10 16.08 -0.64
CA GLY A 198 -0.96 17.26 -0.50
C GLY A 198 -0.50 18.53 -1.23
N HIS A 199 0.77 18.62 -1.59
CA HIS A 199 1.42 19.83 -2.09
C HIS A 199 1.79 19.77 -3.58
N SER A 200 1.42 18.68 -4.27
CA SER A 200 1.60 18.50 -5.72
C SER A 200 3.05 18.64 -6.22
N ASP A 201 4.03 18.33 -5.38
CA ASP A 201 5.47 18.50 -5.61
C ASP A 201 6.29 17.20 -5.46
N VAL A 202 5.70 16.14 -4.89
CA VAL A 202 6.34 14.84 -4.68
C VAL A 202 5.53 13.72 -5.33
N VAL A 203 6.20 12.89 -6.13
CA VAL A 203 5.66 11.60 -6.58
C VAL A 203 6.12 10.51 -5.61
N GLY A 204 5.17 9.72 -5.12
CA GLY A 204 5.43 8.64 -4.17
C GLY A 204 4.28 7.65 -4.10
N GLY A 205 4.54 6.52 -3.46
CA GLY A 205 3.54 5.50 -3.12
C GLY A 205 3.84 4.83 -1.79
N ALA A 206 2.84 4.14 -1.25
CA ALA A 206 3.00 3.35 -0.03
C ALA A 206 2.11 2.10 -0.08
N VAL A 207 2.57 1.04 0.59
CA VAL A 207 1.79 -0.18 0.84
C VAL A 207 1.82 -0.46 2.34
N MET A 208 0.67 -0.72 2.93
CA MET A 208 0.50 -1.03 4.34
C MET A 208 -0.17 -2.39 4.53
N THR A 209 0.24 -3.12 5.57
CA THR A 209 -0.35 -4.44 5.92
C THR A 209 -0.17 -4.76 7.40
N ASN A 210 -0.98 -5.70 7.90
CA ASN A 210 -0.81 -6.32 9.22
C ASN A 210 -0.14 -7.70 9.15
N ASN A 211 0.08 -8.25 7.95
CA ASN A 211 0.77 -9.53 7.80
C ASN A 211 2.29 -9.31 7.85
N ALA A 212 2.98 -10.13 8.65
CA ALA A 212 4.44 -10.10 8.77
C ALA A 212 5.15 -10.88 7.65
N GLU A 213 4.41 -11.77 6.97
CA GLU A 213 4.88 -12.60 5.86
C GLU A 213 4.45 -12.05 4.50
#